data_AF-A0A2U8HHT2-F1
#
_entry.id   AF-A0A2U8HHT2-F1
#
_cell.length_a   1.000
_cell.length_b   1.000
_cell.length_c   1.000
_cell.angle_alpha   90.00
_cell.angle_beta   90.00
_cell.angle_gamma   90.00
#
_symmetry.space_group_name_H-M   'P 1'
#
loop_
_entity.id
_entity.type
_entity.pdbx_description
1 polymer ?
#
loop_
_entity_poly.entity_id
_entity_poly.type
_entity_poly.pdbx_seq_one_letter_code
_entity_poly.pdbx_strand_id
1 'polypeptide(L)' 'MFSIYLRSMWTRKRTVVAGRTDGDNDWTVYRDRQPVGRVYATHISDPTLRWMWIVQVGPTGHGYATSIDAALDEVRRRVG' A
#
# COMPACT_ATOMS: atom_id res chain seq x y z
N MET A 1 18.32 -31.83 2.64
CA MET A 1 16.98 -31.24 2.80
C MET A 1 17.18 -29.76 3.13
N PHE A 2 17.21 -28.88 2.11
CA PHE A 2 17.43 -27.44 2.33
C PHE A 2 16.09 -26.77 2.64
N SER A 3 15.84 -26.47 3.92
CA SER A 3 14.73 -25.62 4.30
C SER A 3 15.14 -24.16 4.09
N ILE A 4 14.99 -23.68 2.85
CA ILE A 4 15.02 -22.25 2.55
C ILE A 4 13.70 -21.64 3.00
N TYR A 5 13.61 -21.26 4.27
CA TYR A 5 12.60 -20.31 4.72
C TYR A 5 12.87 -18.97 4.00
N LEU A 6 12.36 -18.83 2.78
CA LEU A 6 12.30 -17.55 2.10
C LEU A 6 11.45 -16.64 2.97
N ARG A 7 12.08 -15.68 3.67
CA ARG A 7 11.34 -14.54 4.24
C ARG A 7 10.52 -13.93 3.11
N SER A 8 9.22 -13.73 3.33
CA SER A 8 8.39 -13.02 2.36
C SER A 8 9.03 -11.68 2.03
N MET A 9 9.31 -11.46 0.75
CA MET A 9 9.96 -10.24 0.28
C MET A 9 8.90 -9.17 0.02
N TRP A 10 8.89 -8.16 0.88
CA TRP A 10 8.01 -7.01 0.75
C TRP A 10 8.71 -5.89 -0.02
N THR A 11 8.07 -5.42 -1.09
CA THR A 11 8.55 -4.28 -1.86
C THR A 11 7.39 -3.35 -2.22
N ARG A 12 7.71 -2.13 -2.63
CA ARG A 12 6.75 -1.18 -3.19
C ARG A 12 7.33 -0.53 -4.44
N LYS A 13 6.47 -0.21 -5.40
CA LYS A 13 6.82 0.55 -6.61
C LYS A 13 5.79 1.65 -6.80
N ARG A 14 6.19 2.76 -7.42
CA ARG A 14 5.23 3.81 -7.77
C ARG A 14 4.13 3.22 -8.63
N THR A 15 2.89 3.52 -8.28
CA THR A 15 1.74 3.08 -9.08
C THR A 15 1.75 3.83 -10.40
N VAL A 16 1.53 3.11 -11.50
CA VAL A 16 1.30 3.70 -12.82
C VAL A 16 -0.13 3.37 -13.23
N VAL A 17 -0.98 4.39 -13.32
CA VAL A 17 -2.36 4.29 -13.78
C VAL A 17 -2.46 4.97 -15.14
N ALA A 18 -2.90 4.25 -16.16
CA ALA A 18 -3.04 4.77 -17.54
C ALA A 18 -1.76 5.46 -18.08
N GLY A 19 -0.58 4.91 -17.76
CA GLY A 19 0.71 5.47 -18.19
C GLY A 19 1.16 6.71 -17.40
N ARG A 20 0.45 7.10 -16.34
CA ARG A 20 0.79 8.22 -15.47
C ARG A 20 1.03 7.75 -14.04
N THR A 21 1.98 8.37 -13.36
CA THR A 21 2.14 8.25 -11.91
C THR A 21 1.31 9.35 -11.25
N ASP A 22 0.35 8.97 -10.40
CA ASP A 22 -0.48 9.93 -9.68
C ASP A 22 0.28 10.46 -8.45
N GLY A 23 1.17 11.42 -8.71
CA GLY A 23 1.99 12.09 -7.69
C GLY A 23 3.08 11.22 -7.03
N ASP A 24 3.86 11.85 -6.15
CA ASP A 24 4.97 11.19 -5.43
C ASP A 24 4.53 10.26 -4.30
N ASN A 25 3.22 10.22 -4.03
CA ASN A 25 2.64 9.57 -2.85
C ASN A 25 1.71 8.40 -3.19
N ASP A 26 1.91 7.70 -4.31
CA ASP A 26 1.10 6.56 -4.73
C ASP A 26 1.94 5.32 -5.04
N TRP A 27 1.66 4.23 -4.34
CA TRP A 27 2.51 3.04 -4.31
C TRP A 27 1.71 1.74 -4.40
N THR A 28 2.05 0.90 -5.36
CA THR A 28 1.63 -0.51 -5.38
C THR A 28 2.56 -1.32 -4.48
N VAL A 29 1.98 -2.07 -3.56
CA VAL A 29 2.67 -2.94 -2.60
C VAL A 29 2.70 -4.36 -3.14
N TYR A 30 3.87 -4.99 -3.04
CA TYR A 30 4.12 -6.34 -3.51
C TYR A 30 4.61 -7.24 -2.38
N ARG A 31 4.10 -8.47 -2.35
CA ARG A 31 4.63 -9.58 -1.55
C ARG A 31 5.08 -10.67 -2.50
N ASP A 32 6.34 -11.09 -2.41
CA ASP A 32 6.89 -12.17 -3.24
C ASP A 32 6.65 -11.93 -4.74
N ARG A 33 6.83 -10.66 -5.14
CA ARG A 33 6.60 -10.11 -6.50
C ARG A 33 5.14 -10.09 -6.98
N GLN A 34 4.19 -10.54 -6.17
CA GLN A 34 2.76 -10.41 -6.47
C GLN A 34 2.21 -9.10 -5.91
N PRO A 35 1.42 -8.32 -6.67
CA PRO A 35 0.77 -7.12 -6.15
C PRO A 35 -0.31 -7.54 -5.14
N VAL A 36 -0.27 -6.97 -3.95
CA VAL A 36 -1.19 -7.32 -2.85
C VAL A 36 -1.98 -6.12 -2.33
N GLY A 37 -1.59 -4.91 -2.71
CA GLY A 37 -2.32 -3.71 -2.34
C GLY A 37 -1.77 -2.46 -2.97
N ARG A 38 -2.40 -1.34 -2.67
CA ARG A 38 -1.99 0.01 -3.07
C ARG A 38 -2.15 0.93 -1.88
N VAL A 39 -1.20 1.83 -1.68
CA VAL A 39 -1.29 2.91 -0.69
C VAL A 39 -1.06 4.23 -1.37
N TYR A 40 -1.94 5.21 -1.13
CA TYR A 40 -1.75 6.53 -1.71
C TYR A 40 -2.24 7.65 -0.81
N ALA A 41 -1.50 8.76 -0.78
CA ALA A 41 -1.94 9.95 -0.06
C ALA A 41 -3.04 10.67 -0.85
N THR A 42 -4.07 11.10 -0.16
CA THR A 42 -5.14 11.91 -0.73
C THR A 42 -5.51 13.04 0.23
N HIS A 43 -5.94 14.16 -0.36
CA HIS A 43 -6.53 15.25 0.39
C HIS A 43 -8.02 14.94 0.55
N ILE A 44 -8.46 14.76 1.79
CA ILE A 44 -9.88 14.59 2.08
C ILE A 44 -10.50 15.97 2.23
N SER A 45 -11.74 16.14 1.79
CA SER A 45 -12.47 17.40 1.88
C SER A 45 -12.72 17.89 3.31
N ASP A 46 -12.34 17.10 4.31
CA ASP A 46 -12.47 17.44 5.73
C ASP A 46 -11.33 18.40 6.15
N PRO A 47 -11.65 19.64 6.56
CA PRO A 47 -10.65 20.64 6.93
C PRO A 47 -9.81 20.25 8.16
N THR A 48 -10.25 19.28 8.96
CA THR A 48 -9.51 18.76 10.13
C THR A 48 -8.55 17.62 9.75
N LEU A 49 -8.74 16.98 8.60
CA LEU A 49 -7.95 15.86 8.10
C LEU A 49 -7.34 16.21 6.74
N ARG A 50 -6.37 17.14 6.75
CA ARG A 50 -5.75 17.66 5.52
C ARG A 50 -5.11 16.57 4.64
N TRP A 51 -4.59 15.50 5.23
CA TRP A 51 -3.95 14.42 4.47
C TRP A 51 -4.18 13.07 5.14
N MET A 52 -4.62 12.09 4.35
CA MET A 52 -4.68 10.70 4.78
C MET A 52 -4.13 9.78 3.71
N TRP A 53 -3.59 8.65 4.16
CA TRP A 53 -3.17 7.56 3.30
C TRP A 53 -4.31 6.57 3.14
N ILE A 54 -4.80 6.42 1.91
CA ILE A 54 -5.73 5.34 1.56
C ILE A 54 -4.95 4.04 1.49
N VAL A 55 -5.50 2.99 2.08
CA VAL A 55 -5.02 1.61 1.98
C VAL A 55 -6.04 0.83 1.17
N GLN A 56 -5.61 0.23 0.05
CA GLN A 56 -6.44 -0.67 -0.75
C GLN A 56 -5.81 -2.05 -0.75
N VAL A 57 -6.54 -3.04 -0.24
CA VAL A 57 -6.15 -4.45 -0.31
C VAL A 57 -7.33 -5.21 -0.87
N GLY A 58 -7.20 -5.76 -2.07
CA GLY A 58 -8.24 -6.64 -2.63
C GLY A 58 -8.12 -8.06 -2.05
N PRO A 59 -9.22 -8.76 -1.73
CA PRO A 59 -10.63 -8.35 -1.70
C PRO A 59 -11.06 -7.71 -0.35
N THR A 60 -10.14 -7.51 0.59
CA THR A 60 -10.39 -7.09 1.98
C THR A 60 -10.95 -5.67 2.13
N GLY A 61 -10.91 -4.85 1.08
CA GLY A 61 -11.51 -3.52 1.03
C GLY A 61 -10.53 -2.38 1.34
N HIS A 62 -11.08 -1.18 1.49
CA HIS A 62 -10.30 0.05 1.68
C HIS A 62 -10.11 0.37 3.16
N GLY A 63 -9.16 1.25 3.47
CA GLY A 63 -8.85 1.74 4.81
C GLY A 63 -8.12 3.06 4.76
N TYR A 64 -7.86 3.64 5.94
CA TYR A 64 -7.17 4.91 6.07
C TYR A 64 -6.06 4.81 7.11
N ALA A 65 -4.96 5.53 6.88
CA ALA A 65 -3.85 5.66 7.81
C ALA A 65 -3.33 7.11 7.84
N THR A 66 -2.73 7.50 8.96
CA THR A 66 -2.20 8.87 9.16
C THR A 66 -0.80 9.05 8.59
N SER A 67 -0.10 7.96 8.23
CA SER A 67 1.24 7.99 7.65
C SER A 67 1.43 6.85 6.66
N ILE A 68 2.47 6.96 5.81
CA ILE A 68 2.82 5.92 4.83
C ILE A 68 3.21 4.61 5.52
N ASP A 69 3.94 4.67 6.62
CA ASP A 69 4.40 3.49 7.35
C ASP A 69 3.23 2.74 7.97
N ALA A 70 2.28 3.47 8.58
CA ALA A 70 1.05 2.89 9.10
C ALA A 70 0.18 2.28 7.98
N ALA A 71 0.13 2.91 6.81
CA ALA A 71 -0.56 2.36 5.65
C ALA A 71 0.08 1.05 5.15
N LEU A 72 1.41 0.98 5.09
CA LEU A 72 2.12 -0.23 4.70
C LEU A 72 1.96 -1.37 5.71
N ASP A 73 2.03 -1.07 7.01
CA ASP A 73 1.81 -2.05 8.06
C ASP A 73 0.38 -2.59 8.04
N GLU A 74 -0.60 -1.74 7.73
CA GLU A 74 -1.99 -2.18 7.54
C GLU A 74 -2.15 -3.11 6.32
N VAL A 75 -1.44 -2.85 5.21
CA VAL A 75 -1.42 -3.81 4.08
C VAL A 75 -0.85 -5.15 4.53
N ARG A 76 0.29 -5.16 5.23
CA ARG A 76 0.92 -6.39 5.73
C ARG A 76 -0.05 -7.15 6.64
N ARG A 77 -0.68 -6.46 7.58
CA ARG A 77 -1.65 -7.04 8.52
C ARG A 77 -2.85 -7.68 7.82
N ARG A 78 -3.35 -7.08 6.73
CA ARG A 78 -4.49 -7.61 5.95
C ARG A 78 -4.14 -8.77 5.03
N VAL A 79 -2.88 -8.90 4.62
CA VAL A 79 -2.40 -9.91 3.67
C VAL A 79 -1.82 -11.14 4.39
N GLY A 80 -1.37 -11.02 5.64
CA GLY A 80 -0.91 -12.13 6.50
C GLY A 80 0.53 -12.53 6.28
#